data_AF-A0A0D2MGX3-F1
#
_entry.id   AF-A0A0D2MGX3-F1
#
_cell.length_a   1.000
_cell.length_b   1.000
_cell.length_c   1.000
_cell.angle_alpha   90.00
_cell.angle_beta   90.00
_cell.angle_gamma   90.00
#
_symmetry.space_group_name_H-M   'P 1'
#
loop_
_entity.id
_entity.type
_entity.pdbx_description
1 polymer ?
#
loop_
_entity_poly.entity_id
_entity_poly.type
_entity_poly.pdbx_seq_one_letter_code
_entity_poly.pdbx_strand_id
1 'polypeptide(L)'
;MTDDGTLDGMVRHAVFNDGYSWLKQHVAERFLLFCKLAYAAGALPPAWDWRAFLAVAGPLIAEPMSKQDARERWGGENIFAGALGGRSLRWTADTIFGFNYMLAQHENLVEKEARPEFRPLFEQIFNRLPQLLAAARSAADGADASMFDDVGGVEAWARLLEEMEDPAEALGLIQVCVWRGGVGWRNICIARS
;
A
#
# COMPACT_ATOMS: atom_id res chain seq x y z
N MET A 1 -1.89 -9.93 -23.49
CA MET A 1 -2.32 -8.64 -22.92
C MET A 1 -2.23 -8.79 -21.42
N THR A 2 -1.02 -8.61 -20.90
CA THR A 2 -0.71 -8.56 -19.47
C THR A 2 -1.30 -7.25 -18.94
N ASP A 3 -1.99 -7.32 -17.81
CA ASP A 3 -2.73 -6.18 -17.25
C ASP A 3 -1.77 -5.35 -16.40
N ASP A 4 -0.86 -4.67 -17.09
CA ASP A 4 0.35 -4.03 -16.56
C ASP A 4 0.07 -2.68 -15.90
N GLY A 5 -1.21 -2.44 -15.62
CA GLY A 5 -1.72 -1.08 -15.56
C GLY A 5 -2.50 -0.67 -14.33
N THR A 6 -2.92 -1.64 -13.51
CA THR A 6 -3.37 -1.27 -12.17
C THR A 6 -2.16 -0.76 -11.37
N LEU A 7 -2.41 0.01 -10.31
CA LEU A 7 -1.35 0.45 -9.39
C LEU A 7 -0.46 -0.75 -8.98
N ASP A 8 -1.01 -1.97 -8.95
CA ASP A 8 -0.31 -3.22 -8.68
C ASP A 8 0.33 -3.90 -9.92
N GLY A 9 -0.17 -3.66 -11.13
CA GLY A 9 0.48 -4.05 -12.39
C GLY A 9 1.79 -3.28 -12.61
N MET A 10 1.81 -1.98 -12.30
CA MET A 10 3.04 -1.18 -12.31
C MET A 10 3.92 -1.45 -11.08
N VAL A 11 3.35 -1.74 -9.90
CA VAL A 11 4.15 -2.27 -8.78
C VAL A 11 4.84 -3.55 -9.22
N ARG A 12 4.20 -4.44 -10.00
CA ARG A 12 4.79 -5.70 -10.45
C ARG A 12 5.80 -5.63 -11.60
N HIS A 13 5.76 -4.58 -12.42
CA HIS A 13 6.87 -4.31 -13.37
C HIS A 13 7.98 -3.46 -12.74
N ALA A 14 7.68 -2.71 -11.67
CA ALA A 14 8.68 -2.14 -10.76
C ALA A 14 9.31 -3.20 -9.82
N VAL A 15 8.62 -4.33 -9.57
CA VAL A 15 9.06 -5.47 -8.73
C VAL A 15 10.37 -6.10 -9.18
N PHE A 16 10.86 -5.78 -10.38
CA PHE A 16 12.15 -6.26 -10.86
C PHE A 16 13.17 -5.17 -11.21
N ASN A 17 12.87 -3.88 -11.02
CA ASN A 17 13.76 -2.82 -11.52
C ASN A 17 14.32 -1.86 -10.46
N ASP A 18 13.75 -1.80 -9.25
CA ASP A 18 14.45 -1.26 -8.09
C ASP A 18 14.58 -2.36 -7.03
N GLY A 19 15.74 -2.49 -6.39
CA GLY A 19 16.03 -3.60 -5.48
C GLY A 19 15.23 -3.60 -4.18
N TYR A 20 14.20 -2.75 -4.02
CA TYR A 20 13.56 -2.43 -2.75
C TYR A 20 12.02 -2.44 -2.75
N SER A 21 11.38 -2.47 -3.93
CA SER A 21 9.92 -2.43 -4.08
C SER A 21 9.14 -3.57 -3.42
N TRP A 22 9.85 -4.61 -3.01
CA TRP A 22 9.33 -5.82 -2.37
C TRP A 22 9.53 -5.82 -0.84
N LEU A 23 10.16 -4.78 -0.28
CA LEU A 23 10.23 -4.60 1.18
C LEU A 23 8.83 -4.30 1.73
N LYS A 24 8.48 -4.95 2.85
CA LYS A 24 7.18 -4.75 3.52
C LYS A 24 6.83 -3.28 3.76
N GLN A 25 7.84 -2.45 4.04
CA GLN A 25 7.67 -1.02 4.27
C GLN A 25 7.18 -0.30 3.01
N HIS A 26 7.76 -0.63 1.85
CA HIS A 26 7.34 -0.05 0.57
C HIS A 26 5.91 -0.47 0.20
N VAL A 27 5.58 -1.75 0.41
CA VAL A 27 4.23 -2.25 0.15
C VAL A 27 3.22 -1.55 1.06
N ALA A 28 3.52 -1.45 2.35
CA ALA A 28 2.67 -0.75 3.32
C ALA A 28 2.55 0.76 3.01
N GLU A 29 3.61 1.42 2.53
CA GLU A 29 3.59 2.82 2.10
C GLU A 29 2.63 3.05 0.94
N ARG A 30 2.74 2.24 -0.11
CA ARG A 30 1.86 2.33 -1.28
C ARG A 30 0.42 2.01 -0.90
N PHE A 31 0.23 1.07 0.02
CA PHE A 31 -1.09 0.74 0.56
C PHE A 31 -1.68 1.87 1.41
N LEU A 32 -0.90 2.52 2.26
CA LEU A 32 -1.30 3.71 3.03
C LEU A 32 -1.71 4.85 2.10
N LEU A 33 -0.88 5.13 1.11
CA LEU A 33 -1.17 6.14 0.10
C LEU A 33 -2.49 5.82 -0.61
N PHE A 34 -2.69 4.59 -1.06
CA PHE A 34 -3.96 4.20 -1.69
C PHE A 34 -5.17 4.43 -0.76
N CYS A 35 -5.08 4.05 0.51
CA CYS A 35 -6.15 4.23 1.50
C CYS A 35 -6.47 5.72 1.72
N LYS A 36 -5.43 6.56 1.84
CA LYS A 36 -5.56 8.00 1.98
C LYS A 36 -6.23 8.65 0.78
N LEU A 37 -5.82 8.25 -0.42
CA LEU A 37 -6.40 8.75 -1.65
C LEU A 37 -7.86 8.30 -1.80
N ALA A 38 -8.19 7.06 -1.43
CA ALA A 38 -9.56 6.56 -1.43
C ALA A 38 -10.46 7.37 -0.49
N TYR A 39 -9.97 7.71 0.70
CA TYR A 39 -10.66 8.58 1.64
C TYR A 39 -10.86 9.99 1.07
N ALA A 40 -9.79 10.62 0.61
CA ALA A 40 -9.82 11.98 0.07
C ALA A 40 -10.70 12.11 -1.19
N ALA A 41 -10.78 11.06 -2.01
CA ALA A 41 -11.63 11.01 -3.19
C ALA A 41 -13.10 10.67 -2.89
N GLY A 42 -13.45 10.34 -1.64
CA GLY A 42 -14.80 9.90 -1.28
C GLY A 42 -15.19 8.55 -1.88
N ALA A 43 -14.21 7.71 -2.20
CA ALA A 43 -14.44 6.40 -2.84
C ALA A 43 -14.90 5.33 -1.84
N LEU A 44 -14.84 5.61 -0.54
CA LEU A 44 -15.20 4.66 0.50
C LEU A 44 -16.71 4.55 0.74
N PRO A 45 -17.21 3.38 1.18
CA PRO A 45 -18.60 3.22 1.59
C PRO A 45 -18.96 4.12 2.78
N PRO A 46 -20.24 4.50 2.94
CA PRO A 46 -20.72 5.07 4.19
C PRO A 46 -20.43 4.11 5.35
N ALA A 47 -20.02 4.66 6.49
CA ALA A 47 -19.66 3.90 7.69
C ALA A 47 -18.52 2.87 7.49
N TRP A 48 -17.53 3.22 6.66
CA TRP A 48 -16.33 2.40 6.48
C TRP A 48 -15.58 2.16 7.80
N ASP A 49 -15.30 0.90 8.11
CA ASP A 49 -14.55 0.48 9.30
C ASP A 49 -13.10 0.14 8.92
N TRP A 50 -12.20 1.09 9.16
CA TRP A 50 -10.77 0.91 8.90
C TRP A 50 -10.14 -0.21 9.71
N ARG A 51 -10.57 -0.43 10.95
CA ARG A 51 -9.94 -1.45 11.81
C ARG A 51 -10.28 -2.84 11.30
N ALA A 52 -11.55 -3.07 10.97
CA ALA A 52 -11.99 -4.33 10.37
C ALA A 52 -11.31 -4.56 9.00
N PHE A 53 -11.22 -3.52 8.18
CA PHE A 53 -10.54 -3.59 6.88
C PHE A 53 -9.06 -3.94 7.02
N LEU A 54 -8.30 -3.22 7.84
CA LEU A 54 -6.86 -3.42 8.01
C LEU A 54 -6.52 -4.80 8.61
N ALA A 55 -7.36 -5.31 9.52
CA ALA A 55 -7.20 -6.65 10.08
C ALA A 55 -7.33 -7.76 9.02
N VAL A 56 -8.16 -7.55 7.99
CA VAL A 56 -8.28 -8.48 6.85
C VAL A 56 -7.15 -8.25 5.85
N ALA A 57 -6.73 -7.00 5.65
CA ALA A 57 -5.76 -6.63 4.63
C ALA A 57 -4.34 -7.09 4.98
N GLY A 58 -3.92 -7.06 6.25
CA GLY A 58 -2.56 -7.41 6.68
C GLY A 58 -2.00 -8.71 6.08
N PRO A 59 -2.68 -9.85 6.27
CA PRO A 59 -2.25 -11.13 5.69
C PRO A 59 -2.26 -11.15 4.16
N LEU A 60 -3.10 -10.33 3.52
CA LEU A 60 -3.31 -10.34 2.07
C LEU A 60 -2.32 -9.46 1.32
N ILE A 61 -1.86 -8.37 1.94
CA ILE A 61 -0.96 -7.39 1.31
C ILE A 61 0.46 -7.95 1.17
N ALA A 62 0.88 -8.82 2.09
CA ALA A 62 2.21 -9.44 2.06
C ALA A 62 2.35 -10.48 0.93
N GLU A 63 1.23 -11.04 0.45
CA GLU A 63 1.24 -12.07 -0.59
C GLU A 63 1.22 -11.45 -2.00
N PRO A 64 2.24 -11.67 -2.85
CA PRO A 64 2.20 -11.27 -4.24
C PRO A 64 1.18 -12.14 -5.02
N MET A 65 -0.08 -11.72 -5.09
CA MET A 65 -1.15 -12.51 -5.74
C MET A 65 -1.24 -12.26 -7.23
N SER A 66 -0.94 -13.21 -8.12
CA SER A 66 -1.17 -12.99 -9.55
C SER A 66 -2.60 -12.52 -9.84
N LYS A 67 -2.84 -11.88 -10.99
CA LYS A 67 -4.20 -11.50 -11.40
C LYS A 67 -5.16 -12.68 -11.34
N GLN A 68 -4.67 -13.89 -11.62
CA GLN A 68 -5.46 -15.10 -11.51
C GLN A 68 -5.76 -15.44 -10.05
N ASP A 69 -4.76 -15.44 -9.17
CA ASP A 69 -4.92 -15.71 -7.73
C ASP A 69 -5.90 -14.71 -7.08
N ALA A 70 -5.80 -13.43 -7.44
CA ALA A 70 -6.71 -12.39 -6.97
C ALA A 70 -8.17 -12.67 -7.40
N ARG A 71 -8.37 -13.13 -8.65
CA ARG A 71 -9.71 -13.48 -9.16
C ARG A 71 -10.27 -14.73 -8.48
N GLU A 72 -9.42 -15.72 -8.22
CA GLU A 72 -9.80 -16.96 -7.54
C GLU A 72 -10.13 -16.72 -6.06
N ARG A 73 -9.33 -15.88 -5.38
CA ARG A 73 -9.44 -15.64 -3.93
C ARG A 73 -10.58 -14.69 -3.56
N TRP A 74 -10.82 -13.66 -4.36
CA TRP A 74 -11.78 -12.59 -4.00
C TRP A 74 -13.09 -12.64 -4.79
N GLY A 75 -13.25 -13.66 -5.62
CA GLY A 75 -14.31 -13.70 -6.62
C GLY A 75 -14.00 -12.69 -7.72
N GLY A 76 -14.23 -13.08 -8.98
CA GLY A 76 -13.91 -12.24 -10.12
C GLY A 76 -14.45 -10.83 -9.94
N GLU A 77 -13.55 -9.85 -9.92
CA GLU A 77 -13.93 -8.44 -9.83
C GLU A 77 -14.88 -8.14 -11.00
N ASN A 78 -16.11 -7.71 -10.69
CA ASN A 78 -17.02 -7.29 -11.72
C ASN A 78 -16.50 -5.95 -12.27
N ILE A 79 -15.79 -6.01 -13.39
CA ILE A 79 -15.24 -4.84 -14.08
C ILE A 79 -16.34 -3.83 -14.48
N PHE A 80 -17.60 -4.29 -14.56
CA PHE A 80 -18.77 -3.46 -14.82
C PHE A 80 -19.46 -2.98 -13.55
N ALA A 81 -18.96 -3.32 -12.35
CA ALA A 81 -19.55 -2.89 -11.09
C ALA A 81 -19.74 -1.38 -11.06
N GLY A 82 -18.71 -0.61 -11.40
CA GLY A 82 -18.80 0.84 -11.46
C GLY A 82 -19.90 1.36 -12.40
N ALA A 83 -20.08 0.72 -13.56
CA ALA A 83 -21.13 1.08 -14.53
C ALA A 83 -22.54 0.68 -14.08
N LEU A 84 -22.65 -0.35 -13.23
CA LEU A 84 -23.91 -0.86 -12.67
C LEU A 84 -24.21 -0.30 -11.27
N GLY A 85 -23.48 0.74 -10.83
CA GLY A 85 -23.63 1.35 -9.50
C GLY A 85 -23.08 0.51 -8.34
N GLY A 86 -22.38 -0.58 -8.63
CA GLY A 86 -21.57 -1.35 -7.70
C GLY A 86 -20.19 -0.74 -7.46
N ARG A 87 -19.44 -1.32 -6.54
CA ARG A 87 -18.07 -0.91 -6.18
C ARG A 87 -17.08 -2.01 -6.49
N SER A 88 -15.88 -1.62 -6.91
CA SER A 88 -14.75 -2.52 -7.17
C SER A 88 -13.45 -1.79 -6.85
N LEU A 89 -12.34 -2.52 -6.66
CA LEU A 89 -11.02 -1.91 -6.47
C LEU A 89 -10.65 -1.05 -7.67
N ARG A 90 -11.01 -1.52 -8.87
CA ARG A 90 -10.87 -0.75 -10.11
C ARG A 90 -11.67 0.54 -10.09
N TRP A 91 -12.95 0.50 -9.70
CA TRP A 91 -13.77 1.71 -9.61
C TRP A 91 -13.17 2.71 -8.60
N THR A 92 -12.66 2.21 -7.47
CA THR A 92 -11.94 3.03 -6.49
C THR A 92 -10.69 3.66 -7.10
N ALA A 93 -9.89 2.88 -7.83
CA ALA A 93 -8.70 3.38 -8.52
C ALA A 93 -9.06 4.44 -9.58
N ASP A 94 -10.05 4.18 -10.44
CA ASP A 94 -10.53 5.14 -11.43
C ASP A 94 -11.01 6.44 -10.76
N THR A 95 -11.66 6.34 -9.60
CA THR A 95 -12.13 7.50 -8.80
C THR A 95 -10.97 8.29 -8.20
N ILE A 96 -9.94 7.60 -7.71
CA ILE A 96 -8.72 8.22 -7.16
C ILE A 96 -7.93 8.91 -8.27
N PHE A 97 -7.64 8.20 -9.35
CA PHE A 97 -6.72 8.70 -10.38
C PHE A 97 -7.41 9.56 -11.42
N GLY A 98 -8.75 9.53 -11.50
CA GLY A 98 -9.54 10.36 -12.40
C GLY A 98 -9.50 9.92 -13.86
N PHE A 99 -9.00 8.72 -14.16
CA PHE A 99 -8.98 8.16 -15.51
C PHE A 99 -9.37 6.69 -15.48
N ASN A 100 -10.01 6.23 -16.56
CA ASN A 100 -10.42 4.83 -16.70
C ASN A 100 -9.34 4.03 -17.42
N TYR A 101 -8.76 3.05 -16.74
CA TYR A 101 -7.65 2.26 -17.30
C TYR A 101 -8.03 1.43 -18.54
N MET A 102 -9.32 1.11 -18.76
CA MET A 102 -9.74 0.42 -20.00
C MET A 102 -9.70 1.35 -21.22
N LEU A 103 -9.88 2.65 -21.00
CA LEU A 103 -10.03 3.64 -22.05
C LEU A 103 -8.72 4.40 -22.30
N ALA A 104 -7.87 4.52 -21.28
CA ALA A 104 -6.56 5.13 -21.40
C ALA A 104 -5.58 4.17 -22.10
N GLN A 105 -5.30 4.39 -23.38
CA GLN A 105 -4.38 3.57 -24.18
C GLN A 105 -2.89 3.76 -23.84
N HIS A 106 -2.52 4.24 -22.64
CA HIS A 106 -1.14 4.63 -22.33
C HIS A 106 -0.68 4.23 -20.93
N GLU A 107 0.35 3.37 -20.88
CA GLU A 107 0.91 2.76 -19.66
C GLU A 107 1.76 3.73 -18.81
N ASN A 108 2.28 4.83 -19.37
CA ASN A 108 3.33 5.65 -18.71
C ASN A 108 2.86 6.97 -18.09
N LEU A 109 1.55 7.23 -18.05
CA LEU A 109 1.01 8.51 -17.58
C LEU A 109 0.37 8.45 -16.20
N VAL A 110 0.12 7.26 -15.65
CA VAL A 110 -0.61 7.04 -14.39
C VAL A 110 -0.09 7.88 -13.22
N GLU A 111 1.24 7.92 -13.02
CA GLU A 111 1.84 8.70 -11.93
C GLU A 111 1.94 10.21 -12.25
N LYS A 112 2.06 10.57 -13.53
CA LYS A 112 2.10 11.97 -13.98
C LYS A 112 0.72 12.64 -14.00
N GLU A 113 -0.32 11.84 -14.22
CA GLU A 113 -1.73 12.25 -14.37
C GLU A 113 -2.55 11.94 -13.13
N ALA A 114 -1.97 11.29 -12.10
CA ALA A 114 -2.55 11.29 -10.78
C ALA A 114 -2.89 12.74 -10.42
N ARG A 115 -4.17 12.95 -10.09
CA ARG A 115 -4.78 14.24 -9.75
C ARG A 115 -3.77 15.14 -9.01
N PRO A 116 -3.35 16.29 -9.58
CA PRO A 116 -2.26 17.11 -9.03
C PRO A 116 -2.43 17.48 -7.55
N GLU A 117 -3.67 17.59 -7.08
CA GLU A 117 -4.04 17.81 -5.68
C GLU A 117 -3.54 16.70 -4.72
N PHE A 118 -3.22 15.51 -5.22
CA PHE A 118 -2.72 14.38 -4.44
C PHE A 118 -1.20 14.29 -4.39
N ARG A 119 -0.48 15.09 -5.17
CA ARG A 119 1.00 15.11 -5.16
C ARG A 119 1.60 15.41 -3.78
N PRO A 120 1.09 16.39 -2.99
CA PRO A 120 1.63 16.65 -1.66
C PRO A 120 1.53 15.43 -0.74
N LEU A 121 0.45 14.66 -0.85
CA LEU A 121 0.25 13.45 -0.04
C LEU A 121 1.25 12.35 -0.42
N PHE A 122 1.55 12.21 -1.71
CA PHE A 122 2.59 11.30 -2.19
C PHE A 122 3.96 11.66 -1.58
N GLU A 123 4.36 12.92 -1.67
CA GLU A 123 5.65 13.42 -1.14
C GLU A 123 5.75 13.29 0.39
N GLN A 124 4.61 13.36 1.09
CA GLN A 124 4.58 13.20 2.54
C GLN A 124 4.76 11.74 2.98
N ILE A 125 4.26 10.77 2.23
CA ILE A 125 4.22 9.35 2.62
C ILE A 125 5.40 8.55 2.06
N PHE A 126 5.75 8.78 0.79
CA PHE A 126 6.69 7.93 0.05
C PHE A 126 8.08 7.92 0.70
N ASN A 127 8.62 6.74 1.02
CA ASN A 127 9.88 6.52 1.75
C ASN A 127 9.93 7.10 3.18
N ARG A 128 8.77 7.36 3.80
CA ARG A 128 8.69 8.02 5.11
C ARG A 128 7.87 7.25 6.14
N LEU A 129 7.29 6.10 5.83
CA LEU A 129 6.38 5.41 6.76
C LEU A 129 7.05 5.04 8.10
N PRO A 130 8.27 4.48 8.15
CA PRO A 130 8.92 4.19 9.43
C PRO A 130 9.10 5.44 10.30
N GLN A 131 9.48 6.57 9.68
CA GLN A 131 9.67 7.85 10.37
C GLN A 131 8.35 8.43 10.84
N LEU A 132 7.30 8.36 10.00
CA LEU A 132 5.95 8.83 10.34
C LEU A 132 5.38 8.05 11.51
N LEU A 133 5.52 6.72 11.54
CA LEU A 133 5.05 5.89 12.65
C LEU A 133 5.84 6.15 13.94
N ALA A 134 7.16 6.30 13.84
CA ALA A 134 7.99 6.63 15.00
C ALA A 134 7.65 8.03 15.56
N ALA A 135 7.45 9.01 14.69
CA ALA A 135 7.02 10.35 15.08
C ALA A 135 5.62 10.33 15.70
N ALA A 136 4.66 9.65 15.08
CA ALA A 136 3.30 9.53 15.58
C ALA A 136 3.21 8.83 16.95
N ARG A 137 4.05 7.81 17.22
CA ARG A 137 4.11 7.12 18.53
C ARG A 137 4.77 7.97 19.62
N SER A 138 5.69 8.86 19.26
CA SER A 138 6.42 9.70 20.22
C SER A 138 5.73 11.03 20.50
N ALA A 139 4.93 11.52 19.55
CA ALA A 139 4.17 12.73 19.69
C ALA A 139 2.77 12.40 20.23
N ALA A 140 2.53 12.72 21.50
CA ALA A 140 1.20 12.54 22.10
C ALA A 140 0.09 13.30 21.34
N ASP A 141 0.42 14.42 20.67
CA ASP A 141 -0.52 15.28 19.93
C ASP A 141 0.12 15.96 18.68
N GLY A 142 1.04 15.28 17.98
CA GLY A 142 1.80 15.87 16.86
C GLY A 142 1.07 15.83 15.51
N ALA A 143 1.43 16.75 14.60
CA ALA A 143 0.94 16.75 13.21
C ALA A 143 1.16 15.40 12.50
N ASP A 144 2.25 14.69 12.83
CA ASP A 144 2.54 13.37 12.26
C ASP A 144 1.58 12.27 12.75
N ALA A 145 0.98 12.41 13.94
CA ALA A 145 -0.04 11.47 14.41
C ALA A 145 -1.34 11.62 13.62
N SER A 146 -1.71 12.87 13.29
CA SER A 146 -2.91 13.17 12.50
C SER A 146 -2.87 12.62 11.08
N MET A 147 -1.68 12.26 10.58
CA MET A 147 -1.48 11.58 9.31
C MET A 147 -2.18 10.21 9.25
N PHE A 148 -2.66 9.65 10.35
CA PHE A 148 -3.33 8.34 10.31
C PHE A 148 -4.82 8.41 10.69
N ASP A 149 -5.33 9.56 11.13
CA ASP A 149 -6.66 9.68 11.74
C ASP A 149 -7.81 9.28 10.80
N ASP A 150 -7.68 9.63 9.52
CA ASP A 150 -8.65 9.32 8.47
C ASP A 150 -8.53 7.90 7.89
N VAL A 151 -7.53 7.13 8.34
CA VAL A 151 -7.22 5.76 7.86
C VAL A 151 -7.05 4.75 8.99
N GLY A 152 -7.73 4.97 10.12
CA GLY A 152 -7.80 4.00 11.23
C GLY A 152 -6.82 4.22 12.39
N GLY A 153 -5.99 5.26 12.30
CA GLY A 153 -5.06 5.68 13.34
C GLY A 153 -3.72 4.94 13.34
N VAL A 154 -2.72 5.56 13.96
CA VAL A 154 -1.32 5.07 13.99
C VAL A 154 -1.20 3.62 14.47
N GLU A 155 -1.99 3.24 15.49
CA GLU A 155 -1.93 1.90 16.09
C GLU A 155 -2.37 0.79 15.12
N ALA A 156 -3.35 1.08 14.24
CA ALA A 156 -3.79 0.09 13.25
C ALA A 156 -2.70 -0.17 12.20
N TRP A 157 -1.98 0.87 11.79
CA TRP A 157 -0.88 0.77 10.81
C TRP A 157 0.39 0.17 11.40
N ALA A 158 0.70 0.51 12.64
CA ALA A 158 1.74 -0.14 13.42
C ALA A 158 1.49 -1.65 13.49
N ARG A 159 0.27 -2.05 13.86
CA ARG A 159 -0.12 -3.45 13.94
C ARG A 159 -0.07 -4.15 12.58
N LEU A 160 -0.55 -3.49 11.52
CA LEU A 160 -0.46 -4.00 10.14
C LEU A 160 0.98 -4.38 9.78
N LEU A 161 1.94 -3.48 10.04
CA LEU A 161 3.36 -3.72 9.75
C LEU A 161 3.98 -4.83 10.60
N GLU A 162 3.51 -5.00 11.84
CA GLU A 162 3.93 -6.10 12.72
C GLU A 162 3.38 -7.45 12.26
N GLU A 163 2.17 -7.47 11.69
CA GLU A 163 1.52 -8.67 11.17
C GLU A 163 1.98 -9.04 9.74
N MET A 164 2.47 -8.07 8.96
CA MET A 164 3.04 -8.32 7.63
C MET A 164 4.35 -9.12 7.74
N GLU A 165 4.37 -10.32 7.16
CA GLU A 165 5.62 -11.04 6.91
C GLU A 165 6.52 -10.21 5.99
N ASP A 166 7.81 -10.13 6.32
CA ASP A 166 8.76 -9.52 5.41
C ASP A 166 9.03 -10.52 4.26
N PRO A 167 8.73 -10.18 3.00
CA PRO A 167 8.97 -11.10 1.89
C PRO A 167 10.44 -11.51 1.79
N ALA A 168 11.36 -10.72 2.31
CA ALA A 168 12.79 -11.06 2.42
C ALA A 168 13.10 -12.15 3.40
N GLU A 169 12.38 -12.15 4.51
CA GLU A 169 12.49 -13.20 5.52
C GLU A 169 11.83 -14.47 5.00
N ALA A 170 10.65 -14.36 4.38
CA ALA A 170 9.95 -15.50 3.79
C ALA A 170 10.74 -16.18 2.65
N LEU A 171 11.44 -15.40 1.82
CA LEU A 171 12.31 -15.91 0.76
C LEU A 171 13.72 -16.28 1.25
N GLY A 172 14.04 -16.10 2.53
CA GLY A 172 15.36 -16.37 3.10
C GLY A 172 16.49 -15.50 2.56
N LEU A 173 16.15 -14.35 1.97
CA LEU A 173 17.09 -13.37 1.41
C LEU A 173 17.75 -12.53 2.50
N ILE A 174 17.14 -12.45 3.68
CA ILE A 174 17.69 -11.79 4.86
C ILE A 174 17.63 -12.76 6.04
N GLN A 175 18.76 -12.98 6.72
CA GLN A 175 18.74 -13.60 8.03
C GLN A 175 18.25 -12.58 9.06
N VAL A 176 17.09 -12.83 9.64
CA VAL A 176 16.59 -12.05 10.79
C VAL A 176 17.56 -12.23 11.94
N CYS A 177 18.34 -11.19 12.22
CA CYS A 177 19.00 -11.07 13.51
C CYS A 177 17.90 -10.78 14.54
N VAL A 178 17.36 -11.82 15.17
CA VAL A 178 16.36 -11.67 16.24
C VAL A 178 16.96 -10.83 17.36
N TRP A 179 16.42 -9.62 17.48
CA TRP A 179 16.79 -8.67 18.52
C TRP A 179 16.35 -9.20 19.89
N ARG A 180 17.32 -9.68 20.70
CA ARG A 180 17.11 -9.96 22.13
C ARG A 180 17.89 -8.95 22.97
N GLY A 181 17.28 -7.79 23.17
CA GLY A 181 17.54 -6.92 24.32
C GLY A 181 18.73 -5.97 24.22
N GLY A 182 18.41 -4.67 24.27
CA GLY A 182 19.20 -3.67 25.00
C GLY A 182 20.44 -3.10 24.29
N VAL A 183 20.28 -1.85 23.82
CA VAL A 183 21.32 -0.82 23.59
C VAL A 183 22.13 -0.91 22.29
N GLY A 184 21.84 0.03 21.38
CA GLY A 184 22.77 0.49 20.33
C GLY A 184 22.36 0.16 18.89
N TRP A 185 21.82 1.15 18.18
CA TRP A 185 21.60 1.06 16.73
C TRP A 185 22.95 1.01 15.99
N ARG A 186 23.29 -0.14 15.42
CA ARG A 186 24.25 -0.25 14.31
C ARG A 186 23.69 -1.21 13.26
N ASN A 187 23.10 -0.64 12.22
CA ASN A 187 22.80 -1.37 10.99
C ASN A 187 24.11 -1.56 10.21
N ILE A 188 24.47 -2.80 9.83
CA ILE A 188 25.30 -3.09 8.66
C ILE A 188 24.79 -4.35 7.95
N CYS A 189 24.89 -4.25 6.63
CA CYS A 189 24.31 -4.93 5.49
C CYS A 189 24.54 -6.45 5.32
N ILE A 190 23.57 -7.02 4.60
CA ILE A 190 23.62 -7.91 3.41
C ILE A 190 24.87 -8.77 3.22
N ALA A 191 24.66 -10.10 3.14
CA ALA A 191 25.46 -10.96 2.28
C ALA A 191 24.67 -12.20 1.83
N ARG A 192 24.63 -12.44 0.52
CA ARG A 192 25.28 -13.62 -0.08
C ARG A 192 25.66 -13.37 -1.54
N SER A 193 26.81 -13.93 -1.86
CA SER A 193 27.66 -13.89 -3.06
C SER A 193 27.02 -14.33 -4.36
#